data_AF-A0A7C4B6C1-F1
#
_entry.id   AF-A0A7C4B6C1-F1
#
_cell.length_a   1.000
_cell.length_b   1.000
_cell.length_c   1.000
_cell.angle_alpha   90.00
_cell.angle_beta   90.00
_cell.angle_gamma   90.00
#
_symmetry.space_group_name_H-M   'P 1'
#
loop_
_entity.id
_entity.type
_entity.pdbx_description
1 polymer ?
#
loop_
_entity_poly.entity_id
_entity_poly.type
_entity_poly.pdbx_seq_one_letter_code
_entity_poly.pdbx_strand_id
1 'polypeptide(L)'
;MPGVIVVETISSRLSEFAYSLRLKNIPEDVVNRAKLHILDALGIMMATYDLDDVKRVVNVVRILGGLPESTVIGHGFKASAPNAALANAVMAHSVDYDDTHLGSGMHLSCTTVPTALAVGEMVNASGKDVLEAVIAAYEVNARLGLAAPWLFH
;
A
#
# COMPACT_ATOMS: atom_id res chain seq x y z
N MET A 1 -13.31 36.67 -19.76
CA MET A 1 -13.16 35.20 -19.91
C MET A 1 -14.27 34.57 -19.08
N PRO A 2 -15.17 33.77 -19.67
CA PRO A 2 -16.23 33.12 -18.89
C PRO A 2 -15.57 32.19 -17.86
N GLY A 3 -15.98 32.31 -16.60
CA GLY A 3 -15.39 31.56 -15.49
C GLY A 3 -15.54 30.07 -15.71
N VAL A 4 -14.43 29.34 -15.62
CA VAL A 4 -14.45 27.87 -15.58
C VAL A 4 -15.20 27.47 -14.32
N ILE A 5 -16.38 26.90 -14.49
CA ILE A 5 -17.11 26.27 -13.40
C ILE A 5 -16.33 24.99 -13.07
N VAL A 6 -15.54 25.02 -11.99
CA VAL A 6 -14.93 23.81 -11.45
C VAL A 6 -16.04 23.02 -10.78
N VAL A 7 -16.58 22.03 -11.49
CA VAL A 7 -17.50 21.06 -10.90
C VAL A 7 -16.67 20.11 -10.05
N GLU A 8 -17.01 20.01 -8.77
CA GLU A 8 -16.38 19.04 -7.88
C GLU A 8 -16.68 17.61 -8.37
N THR A 9 -15.62 16.84 -8.63
CA THR A 9 -15.71 15.45 -9.08
C THR A 9 -15.47 14.49 -7.91
N ILE A 10 -15.87 13.23 -8.06
CA ILE A 10 -15.53 12.19 -7.06
C ILE A 10 -14.00 12.07 -6.92
N SER A 11 -13.27 12.12 -8.04
CA SER A 11 -11.81 12.09 -8.03
C SER A 11 -11.20 13.27 -7.27
N SER A 12 -11.72 14.49 -7.45
CA SER A 12 -11.23 15.67 -6.71
C SER A 12 -11.52 15.56 -5.22
N ARG A 13 -12.68 15.04 -4.82
CA ARG A 13 -13.01 14.80 -3.40
C ARG A 13 -12.08 13.79 -2.74
N LEU A 14 -11.78 12.70 -3.43
CA LEU A 14 -10.92 11.64 -2.92
C LEU A 14 -9.45 12.11 -2.82
N SER A 15 -9.01 12.88 -3.82
CA SER A 15 -7.69 13.51 -3.84
C SER A 15 -7.54 14.54 -2.72
N GLU A 16 -8.54 15.40 -2.52
CA GLU A 16 -8.54 16.38 -1.43
C GLU A 16 -8.52 15.70 -0.06
N PHE A 17 -9.30 14.62 0.12
CA PHE A 17 -9.24 13.80 1.33
C PHE A 17 -7.83 13.28 1.60
N ALA A 18 -7.21 12.61 0.61
CA ALA A 18 -5.87 12.04 0.77
C ALA A 18 -4.81 13.14 1.02
N TYR A 19 -4.92 14.28 0.34
CA TYR A 19 -3.98 15.40 0.47
C TYR A 19 -4.11 16.16 1.80
N SER A 20 -5.33 16.28 2.34
CA SER A 20 -5.61 17.03 3.56
C SER A 20 -5.53 16.18 4.84
N LEU A 21 -5.48 14.85 4.72
CA LEU A 21 -5.32 13.95 5.86
C LEU A 21 -4.06 14.29 6.64
N ARG A 22 -4.17 14.37 7.97
CA ARG A 22 -3.02 14.56 8.86
C ARG A 22 -3.16 13.59 10.03
N LEU A 23 -2.09 12.90 10.37
CA LEU A 23 -2.05 11.85 11.40
C LEU A 23 -2.61 12.33 12.76
N LYS A 24 -2.35 13.60 13.11
CA LYS A 24 -2.86 14.23 14.34
C LYS A 24 -4.39 14.36 14.42
N ASN A 25 -5.07 14.30 13.28
CA ASN A 25 -6.52 14.43 13.18
C ASN A 25 -7.21 13.05 13.11
N ILE A 26 -6.43 11.96 13.16
CA ILE A 26 -6.94 10.59 13.04
C ILE A 26 -7.23 10.06 14.45
N PRO A 27 -8.40 9.41 14.68
CA PRO A 27 -8.70 8.76 15.95
C PRO A 27 -7.60 7.77 16.37
N GLU A 28 -7.28 7.75 17.67
CA GLU A 28 -6.16 6.96 18.19
C GLU A 28 -6.33 5.45 17.95
N ASP A 29 -7.55 4.95 18.03
CA ASP A 29 -7.89 3.55 17.76
C ASP A 29 -7.62 3.18 16.29
N VAL A 30 -7.91 4.08 15.35
CA VAL A 30 -7.58 3.90 13.92
C VAL A 30 -6.06 3.88 13.72
N VAL A 31 -5.32 4.79 14.36
CA VAL A 31 -3.85 4.82 14.30
C VAL A 31 -3.27 3.51 14.84
N ASN A 32 -3.78 3.01 15.96
CA ASN A 32 -3.33 1.77 16.56
C ASN A 32 -3.67 0.55 15.70
N ARG A 33 -4.85 0.52 15.08
CA ARG A 33 -5.22 -0.54 14.14
C ARG A 33 -4.32 -0.54 12.90
N ALA A 34 -4.02 0.62 12.33
CA ALA A 34 -3.12 0.73 11.18
C ALA A 34 -1.71 0.22 11.50
N LYS A 35 -1.18 0.49 12.70
CA LYS A 35 0.10 -0.09 13.14
C LYS A 35 0.06 -1.61 13.20
N LEU A 36 -1.05 -2.20 13.64
CA LEU A 36 -1.22 -3.65 13.67
C LEU A 36 -1.27 -4.23 12.25
N HIS A 37 -1.97 -3.60 11.30
CA HIS A 37 -1.97 -4.02 9.90
C HIS A 37 -0.57 -3.95 9.26
N ILE A 38 0.21 -2.91 9.57
CA ILE A 38 1.61 -2.81 9.10
C ILE A 38 2.45 -3.95 9.70
N LEU A 39 2.30 -4.22 11.00
CA LEU A 39 3.02 -5.29 11.68
C LEU A 39 2.66 -6.66 11.10
N ASP A 40 1.38 -6.90 10.85
CA ASP A 40 0.85 -8.13 10.26
C ASP A 40 1.42 -8.37 8.85
N ALA A 41 1.33 -7.36 7.97
CA ALA A 41 1.90 -7.44 6.61
C ALA A 41 3.41 -7.70 6.63
N LEU A 42 4.15 -7.04 7.51
CA LEU A 42 5.59 -7.32 7.70
C LEU A 42 5.84 -8.75 8.17
N GLY A 43 5.03 -9.25 9.10
CA GLY A 43 5.09 -10.62 9.58
C GLY A 43 4.89 -11.63 8.45
N ILE A 44 3.86 -11.43 7.62
CA ILE A 44 3.56 -12.28 6.47
C ILE A 44 4.71 -12.23 5.46
N MET A 45 5.17 -11.03 5.07
CA MET A 45 6.30 -10.90 4.14
C MET A 45 7.55 -11.64 4.63
N MET A 46 7.84 -11.58 5.93
CA MET A 46 8.96 -12.31 6.54
C MET A 46 8.71 -13.82 6.66
N ALA A 47 7.45 -14.28 6.73
CA ALA A 47 7.12 -15.70 6.74
C ALA A 47 7.19 -16.32 5.33
N THR A 48 7.03 -15.51 4.28
CA THR A 48 6.85 -15.98 2.91
C THR A 48 7.98 -15.61 1.95
N TYR A 49 8.94 -14.78 2.36
CA TYR A 49 9.99 -14.27 1.47
C TYR A 49 10.77 -15.36 0.70
N ASP A 50 10.88 -16.57 1.25
CA ASP A 50 11.65 -17.67 0.67
C ASP A 50 10.80 -18.71 -0.11
N LEU A 51 9.50 -18.45 -0.33
CA LEU A 51 8.65 -19.33 -1.13
C LEU A 51 9.07 -19.32 -2.61
N ASP A 52 8.87 -20.45 -3.31
CA ASP A 52 9.35 -20.65 -4.68
C ASP A 52 8.70 -19.69 -5.70
N ASP A 53 7.43 -19.37 -5.53
CA ASP A 53 6.67 -18.41 -6.32
C ASP A 53 7.13 -16.96 -6.07
N VAL A 54 7.35 -16.59 -4.81
CA VAL A 54 7.96 -15.31 -4.42
C VAL A 54 9.33 -15.15 -5.07
N LYS A 55 10.21 -16.16 -4.96
CA LYS A 55 11.55 -16.14 -5.56
C LYS A 55 11.52 -15.89 -7.07
N ARG A 56 10.53 -16.43 -7.79
CA ARG A 56 10.36 -16.19 -9.23
C ARG A 56 10.08 -14.72 -9.52
N VAL A 57 9.19 -14.09 -8.77
CA VAL A 57 8.89 -12.67 -8.93
C VAL A 57 10.09 -11.81 -8.55
N VAL A 58 10.78 -12.13 -7.46
CA VAL A 58 11.99 -11.41 -7.04
C VAL A 58 13.08 -11.50 -8.11
N ASN A 59 13.21 -12.66 -8.77
CA ASN A 59 14.15 -12.81 -9.89
C ASN A 59 13.76 -11.92 -11.09
N VAL A 60 12.47 -11.80 -11.40
CA VAL A 60 12.00 -10.85 -12.43
C VAL A 60 12.36 -9.42 -12.05
N VAL A 61 12.10 -9.00 -10.81
CA VAL A 61 12.48 -7.67 -10.30
C VAL A 61 13.98 -7.42 -10.41
N ARG A 62 14.81 -8.44 -10.10
CA ARG A 62 16.27 -8.36 -10.24
C ARG A 62 16.71 -8.18 -11.69
N ILE A 63 16.06 -8.86 -12.63
CA ILE A 63 16.37 -8.77 -14.07
C ILE A 63 15.95 -7.42 -14.65
N LEU A 64 14.78 -6.90 -14.25
CA LEU A 64 14.30 -5.58 -14.68
C LEU A 64 15.22 -4.45 -14.23
N GLY A 65 15.90 -4.62 -13.10
CA GLY A 65 16.85 -3.64 -12.56
C GLY A 65 16.18 -2.33 -12.17
N GLY A 66 16.91 -1.22 -12.36
CA GLY A 66 16.48 0.13 -11.99
C GLY A 66 17.37 0.77 -10.93
N LEU A 67 17.01 1.98 -10.50
CA LEU A 67 17.71 2.67 -9.42
C LEU A 67 17.51 1.91 -8.09
N PRO A 68 18.53 1.79 -7.23
CA PRO A 68 18.43 1.07 -5.96
C PRO A 68 17.75 1.94 -4.88
N GLU A 69 16.46 2.24 -5.07
CA GLU A 69 15.69 3.17 -4.24
C GLU A 69 15.16 2.48 -2.97
N SER A 70 14.60 1.28 -3.12
CA SER A 70 13.78 0.66 -2.08
C SER A 70 14.12 -0.82 -1.90
N THR A 71 13.99 -1.30 -0.67
CA THR A 71 14.40 -2.63 -0.23
C THR A 71 13.43 -3.71 -0.69
N VAL A 72 13.98 -4.79 -1.25
CA VAL A 72 13.25 -6.06 -1.42
C VAL A 72 13.45 -6.89 -0.15
N ILE A 73 12.40 -7.00 0.66
CA ILE A 73 12.45 -7.57 2.00
C ILE A 73 12.95 -9.02 1.94
N GLY A 74 13.86 -9.38 2.84
CA GLY A 74 14.42 -10.74 2.93
C GLY A 74 15.47 -11.11 1.86
N HIS A 75 15.74 -10.25 0.87
CA HIS A 75 16.57 -10.63 -0.29
C HIS A 75 17.92 -9.89 -0.40
N GLY A 76 18.20 -8.95 0.50
CA GLY A 76 19.53 -8.31 0.61
C GLY A 76 19.92 -7.36 -0.53
N PHE A 77 18.94 -6.88 -1.32
CA PHE A 77 19.18 -5.90 -2.37
C PHE A 77 18.06 -4.85 -2.43
N LYS A 78 18.34 -3.75 -3.14
CA LYS A 78 17.37 -2.70 -3.45
C LYS A 78 17.02 -2.71 -4.94
N ALA A 79 15.78 -2.35 -5.25
CA ALA A 79 15.26 -2.14 -6.61
C ALA A 79 14.65 -0.75 -6.73
N SER A 80 14.14 -0.38 -7.90
CA SER A 80 13.32 0.82 -8.03
C SER A 80 12.09 0.70 -7.15
N ALA A 81 11.56 1.83 -6.65
CA ALA A 81 10.41 1.84 -5.76
C ALA A 81 9.20 0.99 -6.28
N PRO A 82 8.77 1.09 -7.56
CA PRO A 82 7.68 0.25 -8.05
C PRO A 82 8.04 -1.24 -8.08
N ASN A 83 9.29 -1.60 -8.40
CA ASN A 83 9.72 -2.99 -8.44
C ASN A 83 9.85 -3.60 -7.04
N ALA A 84 10.33 -2.82 -6.06
CA ALA A 84 10.35 -3.24 -4.66
C ALA A 84 8.93 -3.42 -4.11
N ALA A 85 8.02 -2.48 -4.40
CA ALA A 85 6.61 -2.60 -4.03
C ALA A 85 5.97 -3.86 -4.60
N LEU A 86 6.22 -4.17 -5.89
CA LEU A 86 5.73 -5.40 -6.53
C LEU A 86 6.22 -6.67 -5.81
N ALA A 87 7.53 -6.80 -5.60
CA ALA A 87 8.09 -7.98 -4.94
C ALA A 87 7.55 -8.16 -3.51
N ASN A 88 7.53 -7.08 -2.74
CA ASN A 88 7.05 -7.10 -1.36
C ASN A 88 5.53 -7.36 -1.28
N ALA A 89 4.74 -6.86 -2.24
CA ALA A 89 3.31 -7.15 -2.32
C ALA A 89 3.01 -8.61 -2.63
N VAL A 90 3.78 -9.24 -3.51
CA VAL A 90 3.66 -10.68 -3.77
C VAL A 90 3.96 -11.49 -2.50
N MET A 91 4.99 -11.12 -1.74
CA MET A 91 5.26 -11.76 -0.43
C MET A 91 4.06 -11.63 0.50
N ALA A 92 3.50 -10.41 0.61
CA ALA A 92 2.41 -10.09 1.52
C ALA A 92 1.10 -10.84 1.20
N HIS A 93 0.90 -11.32 -0.03
CA HIS A 93 -0.33 -12.03 -0.42
C HIS A 93 -0.13 -13.49 -0.85
N SER A 94 1.12 -14.00 -0.83
CA SER A 94 1.49 -15.34 -1.36
C SER A 94 0.77 -16.53 -0.73
N VAL A 95 0.18 -16.37 0.47
CA VAL A 95 -0.45 -17.45 1.23
C VAL A 95 -1.90 -17.16 1.64
N ASP A 96 -2.51 -16.09 1.09
CA ASP A 96 -3.89 -15.68 1.38
C ASP A 96 -4.18 -15.56 2.89
N TYR A 97 -3.23 -14.96 3.60
CA TYR A 97 -3.23 -14.82 5.07
C TYR A 97 -3.24 -13.38 5.54
N ASP A 98 -3.24 -12.43 4.60
CA ASP A 98 -3.35 -11.01 4.82
C ASP A 98 -4.78 -10.59 5.18
N ASP A 99 -4.91 -9.34 5.63
CA ASP A 99 -6.18 -8.83 6.14
C ASP A 99 -7.29 -8.74 5.08
N THR A 100 -8.54 -8.69 5.53
CA THR A 100 -9.70 -8.45 4.67
C THR A 100 -10.56 -7.34 5.24
N HIS A 101 -10.80 -6.31 4.44
CA HIS A 101 -11.84 -5.32 4.71
C HIS A 101 -13.19 -5.86 4.23
N LEU A 102 -13.93 -6.49 5.14
CA LEU A 102 -15.18 -7.21 4.85
C LEU A 102 -16.23 -6.38 4.08
N GLY A 103 -16.31 -5.08 4.37
CA GLY A 103 -17.29 -4.20 3.71
C GLY A 103 -17.04 -4.06 2.20
N SER A 104 -15.79 -4.05 1.77
CA SER A 104 -15.40 -3.94 0.35
C SER A 104 -14.97 -5.27 -0.27
N GLY A 105 -14.80 -6.33 0.54
CA GLY A 105 -14.27 -7.61 0.06
C GLY A 105 -12.84 -7.54 -0.44
N MET A 106 -12.05 -6.58 0.02
CA MET A 106 -10.68 -6.34 -0.47
C MET A 106 -9.65 -6.69 0.59
N HIS A 107 -8.53 -7.23 0.14
CA HIS A 107 -7.31 -7.33 0.92
C HIS A 107 -6.49 -6.05 0.75
N LEU A 108 -6.30 -5.30 1.83
CA LEU A 108 -5.80 -3.93 1.75
C LEU A 108 -4.33 -3.85 2.12
N SER A 109 -3.90 -4.55 3.17
CA SER A 109 -2.53 -4.50 3.70
C SER A 109 -1.49 -4.91 2.67
N CYS A 110 -1.75 -5.96 1.89
CA CYS A 110 -0.79 -6.57 0.99
C CYS A 110 -0.34 -5.69 -0.17
N THR A 111 -1.11 -4.67 -0.51
CA THR A 111 -0.72 -3.69 -1.55
C THR A 111 -0.33 -2.35 -0.93
N THR A 112 -1.08 -1.90 0.07
CA THR A 112 -0.88 -0.58 0.69
C THR A 112 0.41 -0.48 1.50
N VAL A 113 0.70 -1.48 2.34
CA VAL A 113 1.87 -1.46 3.21
C VAL A 113 3.16 -1.57 2.39
N PRO A 114 3.32 -2.53 1.45
CA PRO A 114 4.52 -2.61 0.61
C PRO A 114 4.74 -1.36 -0.24
N THR A 115 3.68 -0.75 -0.76
CA THR A 115 3.77 0.48 -1.56
C THR A 115 4.23 1.66 -0.70
N ALA A 116 3.62 1.85 0.48
CA ALA A 116 3.96 2.93 1.39
C ALA A 116 5.40 2.80 1.91
N LEU A 117 5.85 1.57 2.20
CA LEU A 117 7.24 1.31 2.59
C LEU A 117 8.22 1.60 1.44
N ALA A 118 7.92 1.13 0.23
CA ALA A 118 8.79 1.35 -0.92
C ALA A 118 8.93 2.84 -1.27
N VAL A 119 7.80 3.56 -1.39
CA VAL A 119 7.80 5.01 -1.66
C VAL A 119 8.41 5.78 -0.49
N GLY A 120 8.10 5.38 0.75
CA GLY A 120 8.65 5.98 1.95
C GLY A 120 10.18 5.90 2.00
N GLU A 121 10.75 4.75 1.65
CA GLU A 121 12.20 4.60 1.57
C GLU A 121 12.80 5.45 0.43
N MET A 122 12.17 5.45 -0.75
CA MET A 122 12.60 6.24 -1.91
C MET A 122 12.71 7.74 -1.60
N VAL A 123 11.76 8.28 -0.84
CA VAL A 123 11.73 9.72 -0.49
C VAL A 123 12.29 10.04 0.89
N ASN A 124 12.87 9.05 1.59
CA ASN A 124 13.37 9.16 2.96
C ASN A 124 12.32 9.71 3.95
N ALA A 125 11.09 9.19 3.86
CA ALA A 125 9.96 9.57 4.69
C ALA A 125 10.12 9.07 6.13
N SER A 126 9.48 9.76 7.08
CA SER A 126 9.41 9.28 8.45
C SER A 126 8.40 8.14 8.60
N GLY A 127 8.51 7.35 9.67
CA GLY A 127 7.49 6.33 9.98
C GLY A 127 6.09 6.92 10.21
N LYS A 128 5.99 8.21 10.61
CA LYS A 128 4.69 8.90 10.72
C LYS A 128 4.09 9.17 9.35
N ASP A 129 4.89 9.56 8.37
CA ASP A 129 4.45 9.81 7.00
C ASP A 129 4.01 8.50 6.33
N VAL A 130 4.76 7.41 6.55
CA VAL A 130 4.37 6.06 6.08
C VAL A 130 3.06 5.62 6.71
N LEU A 131 2.88 5.81 8.02
CA LEU A 131 1.64 5.47 8.72
C LEU A 131 0.45 6.28 8.20
N GLU A 132 0.63 7.59 7.99
CA GLU A 132 -0.38 8.47 7.40
C GLU A 132 -0.77 8.02 5.98
N ALA A 133 0.23 7.67 5.14
CA ALA A 133 0.01 7.17 3.79
C ALA A 133 -0.74 5.82 3.76
N VAL A 134 -0.41 4.90 4.66
CA VAL A 134 -1.14 3.63 4.79
C VAL A 134 -2.60 3.89 5.15
N ILE A 135 -2.89 4.75 6.14
CA ILE A 135 -4.27 5.06 6.53
C ILE A 135 -5.03 5.73 5.38
N ALA A 136 -4.39 6.67 4.68
CA ALA A 136 -4.98 7.30 3.50
C ALA A 136 -5.33 6.27 2.41
N ALA A 137 -4.42 5.34 2.13
CA ALA A 137 -4.62 4.31 1.11
C ALA A 137 -5.72 3.32 1.50
N TYR A 138 -5.79 2.91 2.78
CA TYR A 138 -6.88 2.08 3.30
C TYR A 138 -8.25 2.73 3.06
N GLU A 139 -8.40 4.00 3.46
CA GLU A 139 -9.67 4.71 3.33
C GLU A 139 -10.06 4.91 1.87
N VAL A 140 -9.09 5.24 1.00
CA VAL A 140 -9.30 5.36 -0.45
C VAL A 140 -9.77 4.03 -1.04
N ASN A 141 -9.06 2.95 -0.77
CA ASN A 141 -9.37 1.63 -1.32
C ASN A 141 -10.70 1.09 -0.80
N ALA A 142 -10.96 1.22 0.49
CA ALA A 142 -12.23 0.80 1.10
C ALA A 142 -13.42 1.57 0.49
N ARG A 143 -13.31 2.90 0.33
CA ARG A 143 -14.37 3.71 -0.30
C ARG A 143 -14.59 3.34 -1.76
N LEU A 144 -13.54 3.08 -2.52
CA LEU A 144 -13.65 2.64 -3.91
C LEU A 144 -14.34 1.28 -4.00
N GLY A 145 -13.94 0.32 -3.16
CA GLY A 145 -14.56 -1.01 -3.13
C GLY A 145 -16.02 -0.97 -2.66
N LEU A 146 -16.38 -0.09 -1.72
CA LEU A 146 -17.77 0.11 -1.31
C LEU A 146 -18.64 0.77 -2.39
N ALA A 147 -18.05 1.58 -3.27
CA ALA A 147 -18.75 2.24 -4.36
C ALA A 147 -18.95 1.31 -5.58
N ALA A 148 -18.11 0.29 -5.72
CA ALA A 148 -18.27 -0.73 -6.75
C ALA A 148 -19.31 -1.78 -6.27
N PRO A 149 -20.45 -1.94 -6.95
CA PRO A 149 -21.39 -3.00 -6.61
C PRO A 149 -20.75 -4.37 -6.84
N TRP A 150 -21.22 -5.40 -6.11
CA TRP A 150 -20.86 -6.82 -6.29
C TRP A 150 -21.35 -7.41 -7.63
N LEU A 151 -21.15 -6.70 -8.73
CA LEU A 151 -21.36 -7.18 -10.09
C LEU A 151 -20.14 -7.98 -10.55
N PHE A 152 -20.18 -8.51 -11.77
CA PHE A 152 -19.22 -9.49 -12.29
C PHE A 152 -17.75 -9.18 -11.95
N HIS A 153 -17.10 -10.20 -11.38
CA HIS A 153 -15.66 -10.39 -11.25
C HIS A 153 -15.18 -11.33 -12.37
#